data_AF-A0A2V8C293-F1
#
_entry.id   AF-A0A2V8C293-F1
#
_cell.length_a   1.000
_cell.length_b   1.000
_cell.length_c   1.000
_cell.angle_alpha   90.00
_cell.angle_beta   90.00
_cell.angle_gamma   90.00
#
_symmetry.space_group_name_H-M   'P 1'
#
loop_
_entity.id
_entity.type
_entity.pdbx_description
1 polymer ?
#
loop_
_entity_poly.entity_id
_entity_poly.type
_entity_poly.pdbx_seq_one_letter_code
_entity_poly.pdbx_strand_id
1 'polypeptide(L)' 'MDRDELLTVEEVAQLLGVSRSWIYEHTRSRGTPRSERLPHIKLGKYVRFDARAIREFLEQKCRLM' A
#
# COMPACT_ATOMS: atom_id res chain seq x y z
N MET A 1 13.97 -17.36 -5.65
CA MET A 1 12.63 -17.94 -5.38
C MET A 1 11.84 -16.86 -4.68
N ASP A 2 11.55 -15.83 -5.44
CA ASP A 2 11.06 -14.55 -4.97
C ASP A 2 9.56 -14.67 -4.80
N ARG A 3 9.14 -15.19 -3.65
CA ARG A 3 7.73 -15.10 -3.28
C ARG A 3 7.46 -13.63 -3.04
N ASP A 4 6.86 -12.99 -4.01
CA ASP A 4 6.21 -11.70 -3.91
C ASP A 4 5.20 -11.81 -2.75
N GLU A 5 5.63 -11.45 -1.54
CA GLU A 5 4.85 -11.61 -0.33
C GLU A 5 3.70 -10.60 -0.37
N LEU A 6 2.51 -11.12 -0.65
CA LEU A 6 1.27 -10.36 -0.64
C LEU A 6 0.89 -10.01 0.80
N LEU A 7 1.32 -8.83 1.22
CA LEU A 7 1.00 -8.25 2.51
C LEU A 7 -0.49 -7.96 2.63
N THR A 8 -1.00 -8.16 3.84
CA THR A 8 -2.33 -7.73 4.26
C THR A 8 -2.33 -6.25 4.63
N VAL A 9 -3.54 -5.69 4.77
CA VAL A 9 -3.73 -4.32 5.28
C VAL A 9 -2.99 -4.10 6.60
N GLU A 10 -2.97 -5.10 7.48
CA GLU A 10 -2.36 -4.98 8.81
C GLU A 10 -0.83 -4.99 8.76
N GLU A 11 -0.25 -5.80 7.87
CA GLU A 11 1.20 -5.82 7.66
C GLU A 11 1.70 -4.51 7.05
N VAL A 12 0.98 -3.98 6.05
CA VAL A 12 1.33 -2.67 5.46
C VAL A 12 1.16 -1.54 6.48
N ALA A 13 0.10 -1.58 7.29
CA ALA A 13 -0.12 -0.61 8.36
C ALA A 13 1.06 -0.60 9.36
N GLN A 14 1.52 -1.78 9.78
CA GLN A 14 2.70 -1.91 10.65
C GLN A 14 3.99 -1.44 9.96
N LEU A 15 4.20 -1.82 8.70
CA LEU A 15 5.39 -1.43 7.94
C LEU A 15 5.51 0.09 7.79
N LEU A 16 4.38 0.76 7.56
CA LEU A 16 4.31 2.22 7.40
C LEU A 16 4.17 2.96 8.74
N GLY A 17 3.90 2.26 9.84
CA GLY A 17 3.59 2.87 11.13
C GLY A 17 2.29 3.67 11.15
N VAL A 18 1.32 3.30 10.30
CA VAL A 18 0.02 3.99 10.15
C VAL A 18 -1.15 3.12 10.59
N SER A 19 -2.31 3.74 10.81
CA SER A 19 -3.54 3.03 11.17
C SER A 19 -4.16 2.29 9.97
N ARG A 20 -4.82 1.15 10.22
CA ARG A 20 -5.57 0.40 9.18
C ARG A 20 -6.61 1.26 8.45
N SER A 21 -7.27 2.17 9.17
CA SER A 21 -8.22 3.11 8.57
C SER A 21 -7.58 4.00 7.51
N TRP A 22 -6.35 4.46 7.75
CA TRP A 22 -5.60 5.27 6.80
C TRP A 22 -5.31 4.48 5.51
N ILE A 23 -4.97 3.19 5.61
CA ILE A 23 -4.80 2.30 4.46
C ILE A 23 -6.11 2.16 3.66
N TYR A 24 -7.25 1.98 4.34
CA TYR A 24 -8.56 1.91 3.66
C TYR A 24 -8.93 3.22 2.97
N GLU A 25 -8.61 4.36 3.57
CA GLU A 25 -8.83 5.67 2.95
C GLU A 25 -7.94 5.83 1.71
N HIS A 26 -6.65 5.50 1.82
CA HIS A 26 -5.69 5.60 0.72
C HIS A 26 -5.83 4.53 -0.37
N THR A 27 -6.59 3.45 -0.13
CA THR A 27 -6.98 2.50 -1.18
C THR A 27 -8.24 2.94 -1.93
N ARG A 28 -8.98 3.94 -1.42
CA ARG A 28 -10.16 4.45 -2.14
C ARG A 28 -9.76 5.24 -3.37
N SER A 29 -10.54 5.04 -4.43
CA SER A 29 -10.31 5.72 -5.70
C SER A 29 -10.88 7.15 -5.76
N ARG A 30 -11.82 7.49 -4.86
CA ARG A 30 -12.47 8.80 -4.78
C ARG A 30 -11.93 9.54 -3.55
N GLY A 31 -11.25 10.67 -3.77
CA GLY A 31 -10.81 11.58 -2.70
C GLY A 31 -9.31 11.59 -2.42
N THR A 32 -8.59 10.50 -2.70
CA THR A 32 -7.13 10.44 -2.48
C THR A 32 -6.37 10.84 -3.76
N PRO A 33 -5.40 11.77 -3.68
CA PRO A 33 -4.52 12.11 -4.78
C PRO A 33 -3.78 10.86 -5.30
N ARG A 34 -3.53 10.80 -6.61
CA ARG A 34 -2.84 9.65 -7.22
C ARG A 34 -1.44 9.45 -6.64
N SER A 35 -0.81 10.53 -6.19
CA SER A 35 0.48 10.52 -5.51
C SER A 35 0.42 9.86 -4.13
N GLU A 36 -0.75 9.77 -3.52
CA GLU A 36 -0.95 9.22 -2.17
C GLU A 36 -1.55 7.81 -2.22
N ARG A 37 -2.20 7.42 -3.32
CA ARG A 37 -2.80 6.09 -3.45
C ARG A 37 -1.78 4.96 -3.33
N LEU A 38 -2.03 4.02 -2.41
CA LEU A 38 -1.18 2.83 -2.26
C LEU A 38 -1.42 1.83 -3.41
N PRO A 39 -0.33 1.21 -3.93
CA PRO A 39 -0.44 0.13 -4.90
C PRO A 39 -1.07 -1.10 -4.24
N HIS A 40 -2.27 -1.47 -4.67
CA HIS A 40 -3.01 -2.58 -4.09
C HIS A 40 -3.54 -3.53 -5.17
N ILE A 41 -3.68 -4.79 -4.80
CA ILE A 41 -4.16 -5.89 -5.63
C ILE A 41 -5.49 -6.35 -5.05
N LYS A 42 -6.56 -6.20 -5.83
CA LYS A 42 -7.90 -6.60 -5.42
C LYS A 42 -8.16 -8.06 -5.81
N LEU A 43 -8.27 -8.93 -4.82
CA LEU A 43 -8.57 -10.36 -4.94
C LEU A 43 -10.01 -10.61 -4.47
N GLY A 44 -10.97 -10.21 -5.32
CA GLY A 44 -12.40 -10.30 -5.00
C GLY A 44 -12.77 -9.42 -3.80
N LYS A 45 -13.11 -10.05 -2.66
CA LYS A 45 -13.41 -9.34 -1.39
C LYS A 45 -12.16 -8.93 -0.61
N TYR A 46 -11.00 -9.45 -0.96
CA TYR A 46 -9.75 -9.19 -0.26
C TYR A 46 -8.92 -8.14 -1.00
N VAL A 47 -8.20 -7.33 -0.24
CA VAL A 47 -7.19 -6.42 -0.77
C VAL A 47 -5.84 -6.88 -0.23
N ARG A 48 -4.89 -7.05 -1.13
CA ARG A 48 -3.49 -7.39 -0.84
C ARG A 48 -2.58 -6.31 -1.37
N PHE A 49 -1.38 -6.26 -0.85
CA PHE A 49 -0.36 -5.32 -1.26
C PHE A 49 0.90 -6.10 -1.56
N ASP A 50 1.54 -5.79 -2.68
CA ASP A 50 2.86 -6.34 -2.92
C ASP A 50 3.90 -5.57 -2.08
N ALA A 51 4.69 -6.30 -1.30
CA ALA A 51 5.75 -5.73 -0.47
C ALA A 51 6.77 -4.93 -1.29
N ARG A 52 7.06 -5.33 -2.54
CA ARG A 52 8.03 -4.62 -3.39
C ARG A 52 7.46 -3.30 -3.86
N ALA A 53 6.24 -3.30 -4.40
CA ALA A 53 5.54 -2.10 -4.83
C ALA A 53 5.39 -1.08 -3.70
N ILE A 54 5.18 -1.53 -2.45
CA ILE A 54 5.12 -0.63 -1.28
C ILE A 54 6.48 0.01 -0.99
N ARG A 55 7.58 -0.76 -1.06
CA ARG A 55 8.93 -0.20 -0.91
C ARG A 55 9.25 0.78 -2.03
N GLU A 56 8.98 0.43 -3.27
CA GLU A 56 9.21 1.32 -4.41
C GLU A 56 8.39 2.61 -4.28
N PHE A 57 7.15 2.52 -3.81
CA PHE A 57 6.32 3.69 -3.53
C PHE A 57 6.95 4.60 -2.46
N LEU A 58 7.47 4.02 -1.38
CA LEU A 58 8.18 4.75 -0.33
C LEU A 58 9.47 5.39 -0.85
N GLU A 59 10.25 4.68 -1.65
CA GLU A 59 11.49 5.18 -2.25
C GLU A 59 11.19 6.36 -3.19
N GLN A 60 10.16 6.26 -4.03
CA GLN A 60 9.73 7.36 -4.89
C GLN A 60 9.26 8.58 -4.10
N LYS A 61 8.58 8.38 -2.97
CA LYS A 61 8.15 9.46 -2.07
C LYS A 61 9.32 10.13 -1.36
N CYS A 62 10.26 9.34 -0.84
CA CYS A 62 11.46 9.84 -0.17
C CYS A 62 12.33 10.64 -1.16
N ARG A 63 12.42 10.21 -2.42
CA ARG A 63 13.23 10.87 -3.46
C ARG A 63 12.66 12.21 -3.94
N LEU A 64 11.36 12.46 -3.72
CA LEU A 64 10.70 13.71 -4.09
C LEU A 64 10.74 14.77 -2.98
N MET A 65 11.45 14.50 -1.89
CA MET A 65 11.70 15.39 -0.76
C MET A 65 13.10 16.00 -0.86
#